data_AF-A0A2E6WHK6-F1
#
_entry.id   AF-A0A2E6WHK6-F1
#
_cell.length_a   1.000
_cell.length_b   1.000
_cell.length_c   1.000
_cell.angle_alpha   90.00
_cell.angle_beta   90.00
_cell.angle_gamma   90.00
#
_symmetry.space_group_name_H-M   'P 1'
#
loop_
_entity.id
_entity.type
_entity.pdbx_description
1 polymer ?
#
loop_
_entity_poly.entity_id
_entity_poly.type
_entity_poly.pdbx_seq_one_letter_code
_entity_poly.pdbx_strand_id
1 'polypeptide(L)'
;MDDVEIAKRLVRLYPGFQCLQALPEEADAERVRELLSDLDELHRRKYLLTDISIFMARWEEAVARRANKVEDKKGRFWEGRFHCQKLLDTASILAATIYVELNPLLANIVELPEYSQYTSLVKRLKLVHLASGHSMEHLMDSDKLEEQAMLKEDVENQSSPKLVTNVLVCEQFLPFGRHKYLKVLDYVSRRKRLGKSSTTATAEKLLVRLGVEPDRWRKTASTFEESYRLFAGSPELLSQTAVEKKKRCLHGMRTARYVYHPN
;
A
#
# COMPACT_ATOMS: atom_id res chain seq x y z
N MET A 1 -22.72 -6.09 7.52
CA MET A 1 -22.62 -4.70 8.02
C MET A 1 -24.05 -4.21 8.14
N ASP A 2 -24.46 -3.83 9.34
CA ASP A 2 -25.81 -3.29 9.57
C ASP A 2 -25.93 -1.85 9.05
N ASP A 3 -27.17 -1.34 9.00
CA ASP A 3 -27.47 -0.01 8.46
C ASP A 3 -26.87 1.13 9.29
N VAL A 4 -26.77 0.94 10.62
CA VAL A 4 -26.17 1.92 11.53
C VAL A 4 -24.68 2.10 11.22
N GLU A 5 -23.97 1.00 11.00
CA GLU A 5 -22.55 1.02 10.65
C GLU A 5 -22.33 1.63 9.25
N ILE A 6 -23.20 1.35 8.29
CA ILE A 6 -23.16 1.99 6.97
C ILE A 6 -23.35 3.51 7.10
N ALA A 7 -24.35 3.95 7.85
CA ALA A 7 -24.62 5.38 8.07
C ALA A 7 -23.44 6.08 8.75
N LYS A 8 -22.90 5.49 9.83
CA LYS A 8 -21.71 6.02 10.53
C LYS A 8 -20.53 6.18 9.57
N ARG A 9 -20.21 5.15 8.77
CA ARG A 9 -19.10 5.21 7.80
C ARG A 9 -19.32 6.25 6.72
N LEU A 10 -20.53 6.36 6.18
CA LEU A 10 -20.87 7.35 5.16
C LEU A 10 -20.70 8.77 5.69
N VAL A 11 -21.24 9.07 6.88
CA VAL A 11 -21.12 10.39 7.50
C VAL A 11 -19.67 10.74 7.77
N ARG A 12 -18.87 9.77 8.25
CA ARG A 12 -17.47 9.99 8.59
C ARG A 12 -16.58 10.18 7.37
N LEU A 13 -16.81 9.43 6.29
CA LEU A 13 -16.02 9.52 5.04
C LEU A 13 -16.48 10.66 4.13
N TYR A 14 -17.76 11.02 4.19
CA TYR A 14 -18.38 12.04 3.33
C TYR A 14 -19.12 13.11 4.14
N PRO A 15 -18.41 13.89 4.99
CA PRO A 15 -19.01 14.95 5.80
C PRO A 15 -19.45 16.17 4.97
N GLY A 16 -19.14 16.22 3.66
CA GLY A 16 -19.55 17.28 2.74
C GLY A 16 -18.37 17.91 2.00
N PHE A 17 -18.57 19.10 1.42
CA PHE A 17 -17.57 19.84 0.64
C PHE A 17 -16.53 20.58 1.49
N GLN A 18 -16.13 20.01 2.62
CA GLN A 18 -15.14 20.62 3.50
C GLN A 18 -13.77 20.03 3.20
N CYS A 19 -12.76 20.91 3.02
CA CYS A 19 -11.36 20.50 3.00
C CYS A 19 -10.92 20.17 4.43
N LEU A 20 -11.38 19.03 4.95
CA LEU A 20 -11.07 18.63 6.30
C LEU A 20 -9.58 18.33 6.44
N GLN A 21 -8.97 18.85 7.51
CA GLN A 21 -7.58 18.58 7.82
C GLN A 21 -7.34 17.10 8.18
N ALA A 22 -8.34 16.47 8.78
CA ALA A 22 -8.44 15.05 9.09
C ALA A 22 -9.91 14.62 9.04
N LEU A 23 -10.18 13.34 8.76
CA LEU A 23 -11.52 12.79 8.93
C LEU A 23 -11.96 12.91 10.39
N PRO A 24 -13.25 13.18 10.66
CA PRO A 24 -13.74 13.24 12.03
C PRO A 24 -13.59 11.87 12.71
N GLU A 25 -13.21 11.87 13.99
CA GLU A 25 -13.02 10.63 14.77
C GLU A 25 -14.36 9.88 14.93
N GLU A 26 -15.42 10.64 15.20
CA GLU A 26 -16.78 10.16 15.33
C GLU A 26 -17.69 10.70 14.21
N ALA A 27 -18.70 9.91 13.85
CA ALA A 27 -19.71 10.35 12.90
C ALA A 27 -20.67 11.36 13.57
N ASP A 28 -21.03 12.41 12.84
CA ASP A 28 -22.07 13.35 13.28
C ASP A 28 -23.39 12.60 13.55
N ALA A 29 -23.82 12.60 14.81
CA ALA A 29 -24.95 11.82 15.26
C ALA A 29 -26.28 12.28 14.65
N GLU A 30 -26.43 13.57 14.34
CA GLU A 30 -27.63 14.10 13.69
C GLU A 30 -27.72 13.59 12.26
N ARG A 31 -26.62 13.69 11.52
CA ARG A 31 -26.57 13.23 10.13
C ARG A 31 -26.69 11.71 10.00
N VAL A 32 -26.22 10.95 11.01
CA VAL A 32 -26.47 9.50 11.09
C VAL A 32 -27.97 9.24 11.26
N ARG A 33 -28.66 9.97 12.15
CA ARG A 33 -30.12 9.83 12.33
C ARG A 33 -30.89 10.19 11.07
N GLU A 34 -30.51 11.26 10.37
CA GLU A 34 -31.11 11.65 9.09
C GLU A 34 -31.00 10.54 8.05
N LEU A 35 -29.80 9.96 7.85
CA LEU A 35 -29.63 8.85 6.91
C LEU A 35 -30.42 7.60 7.31
N LEU A 36 -30.57 7.32 8.61
CA LEU A 36 -31.35 6.18 9.08
C LEU A 36 -32.87 6.42 8.95
N SER A 37 -33.31 7.67 8.82
CA SER A 37 -34.73 7.99 8.58
C SER A 37 -35.19 7.70 7.14
N ASP A 38 -34.24 7.59 6.19
CA ASP A 38 -34.48 7.24 4.79
C ASP A 38 -33.55 6.08 4.38
N LEU A 39 -34.01 4.85 4.63
CA LEU A 39 -33.25 3.63 4.33
C LEU A 39 -33.02 3.43 2.83
N ASP A 40 -33.95 3.90 1.99
CA ASP A 40 -33.78 3.83 0.53
C ASP A 40 -32.60 4.71 0.09
N GLU A 41 -32.50 5.92 0.63
CA GLU A 41 -31.34 6.79 0.37
C GLU A 41 -30.04 6.24 0.95
N LEU A 42 -30.08 5.66 2.17
CA LEU A 42 -28.92 5.00 2.76
C LEU A 42 -28.41 3.87 1.85
N HIS A 43 -29.30 3.01 1.38
CA HIS A 43 -28.95 1.88 0.50
C HIS A 43 -28.49 2.38 -0.87
N ARG A 44 -29.11 3.44 -1.41
CA ARG A 44 -28.61 4.13 -2.60
C ARG A 44 -27.24 4.74 -2.42
N ARG A 45 -26.84 5.17 -1.21
CA ARG A 45 -25.50 5.74 -0.94
C ARG A 45 -24.45 4.70 -0.55
N LYS A 46 -24.86 3.46 -0.23
CA LYS A 46 -23.95 2.39 0.16
C LYS A 46 -22.82 2.13 -0.84
N TYR A 47 -23.07 2.30 -2.15
CA TYR A 47 -22.03 2.11 -3.18
C TYR A 47 -20.83 3.04 -3.00
N LEU A 48 -21.00 4.22 -2.39
CA LEU A 48 -19.92 5.15 -2.08
C LEU A 48 -18.88 4.54 -1.13
N LEU A 49 -19.25 3.53 -0.33
CA LEU A 49 -18.32 2.81 0.54
C LEU A 49 -17.56 1.70 -0.19
N THR A 50 -17.97 1.35 -1.41
CA THR A 50 -17.43 0.20 -2.16
C THR A 50 -16.72 0.61 -3.45
N ASP A 51 -16.98 1.81 -3.97
CA ASP A 51 -16.37 2.30 -5.20
C ASP A 51 -15.01 2.97 -4.90
N ILE A 52 -13.93 2.28 -5.28
CA ILE A 52 -12.56 2.78 -5.14
C ILE A 52 -12.31 4.06 -5.93
N SER A 53 -12.98 4.27 -7.07
CA SER A 53 -12.80 5.45 -7.91
C SER A 53 -13.33 6.69 -7.21
N ILE A 54 -14.47 6.55 -6.54
CA ILE A 54 -15.06 7.64 -5.74
C ILE A 54 -14.16 7.93 -4.55
N PHE A 55 -13.68 6.90 -3.86
CA PHE A 55 -12.73 7.07 -2.76
C PHE A 55 -11.47 7.83 -3.21
N MET A 56 -10.83 7.37 -4.30
CA MET A 56 -9.62 7.99 -4.84
C MET A 56 -9.88 9.42 -5.27
N ALA A 57 -10.97 9.70 -5.99
CA ALA A 57 -11.30 11.06 -6.42
C ALA A 57 -11.42 12.04 -5.24
N ARG A 58 -12.05 11.62 -4.12
CA ARG A 58 -12.17 12.45 -2.92
C ARG A 58 -10.85 12.63 -2.19
N TRP A 59 -10.08 11.55 -2.06
CA TRP A 59 -8.78 11.60 -1.40
C TRP A 59 -7.79 12.48 -2.18
N GLU A 60 -7.70 12.28 -3.50
CA GLU A 60 -6.84 13.06 -4.38
C GLU A 60 -7.22 14.54 -4.39
N GLU A 61 -8.52 14.87 -4.45
CA GLU A 61 -9.01 16.25 -4.37
C GLU A 61 -8.56 16.92 -3.06
N ALA A 62 -8.73 16.25 -1.92
CA ALA A 62 -8.37 16.79 -0.62
C ALA A 62 -6.86 17.07 -0.51
N VAL A 63 -6.01 16.13 -0.98
CA VAL A 63 -4.55 16.31 -1.00
C VAL A 63 -4.15 17.43 -1.98
N ALA A 64 -4.71 17.44 -3.19
CA ALA A 64 -4.41 18.45 -4.20
C ALA A 64 -4.74 19.87 -3.73
N ARG A 65 -5.92 20.08 -3.12
CA ARG A 65 -6.32 21.38 -2.58
C ARG A 65 -5.38 21.85 -1.47
N ARG A 66 -4.97 20.93 -0.58
CA ARG A 66 -4.03 21.24 0.51
C ARG A 66 -2.65 21.59 -0.03
N ALA A 67 -2.08 20.77 -0.91
CA ALA A 67 -0.76 20.99 -1.48
C ALA A 67 -0.71 22.29 -2.30
N ASN A 68 -1.71 22.53 -3.16
CA ASN A 68 -1.81 23.78 -3.92
C ASN A 68 -1.92 25.01 -3.02
N LYS A 69 -2.64 24.91 -1.89
CA LYS A 69 -2.74 26.01 -0.91
C LYS A 69 -1.40 26.29 -0.21
N VAL A 70 -0.66 25.24 0.16
CA VAL A 70 0.66 25.37 0.81
C VAL A 70 1.68 25.98 -0.14
N GLU A 71 1.65 25.59 -1.42
CA GLU A 71 2.60 26.07 -2.44
C GLU A 71 2.15 27.35 -3.17
N ASP A 72 1.02 27.95 -2.79
CA ASP A 72 0.37 29.06 -3.50
C ASP A 72 0.22 28.83 -5.03
N LYS A 73 -0.08 27.59 -5.41
CA LYS A 73 -0.27 27.18 -6.81
C LYS A 73 -1.75 27.05 -7.16
N LYS A 74 -2.05 27.25 -8.44
CA LYS A 74 -3.37 26.98 -9.03
C LYS A 74 -3.25 25.90 -10.10
N GLY A 75 -4.34 25.18 -10.34
CA GLY A 75 -4.43 24.18 -11.40
C GLY A 75 -4.24 22.74 -10.92
N ARG A 76 -3.78 21.90 -11.84
CA ARG A 76 -3.78 20.45 -11.70
C ARG A 76 -2.58 19.98 -10.86
N PHE A 77 -2.84 19.25 -9.77
CA PHE A 77 -1.80 18.67 -8.91
C PHE A 77 -1.44 17.23 -9.34
N TRP A 78 -2.44 16.37 -9.55
CA TRP A 78 -2.26 14.96 -9.93
C TRP A 78 -2.32 14.73 -11.43
N GLU A 79 -1.79 13.60 -11.90
CA GLU A 79 -2.00 13.11 -13.26
C GLU A 79 -3.47 12.75 -13.55
N GLY A 80 -3.75 12.43 -14.82
CA GLY A 80 -5.07 12.09 -15.38
C GLY A 80 -5.96 11.22 -14.49
N ARG A 81 -5.46 10.01 -14.23
CA ARG A 81 -6.22 8.87 -13.71
C ARG A 81 -5.32 8.10 -12.74
N PHE A 82 -5.88 7.69 -11.61
CA PHE A 82 -5.20 6.74 -10.73
C PHE A 82 -5.06 5.36 -11.40
N HIS A 83 -4.06 4.62 -10.97
CA HIS A 83 -3.82 3.25 -11.40
C HIS A 83 -4.29 2.30 -10.32
N CYS A 84 -5.01 1.25 -10.71
CA CYS A 84 -5.49 0.22 -9.80
C CYS A 84 -5.25 -1.15 -10.40
N GLN A 85 -4.45 -1.95 -9.69
CA GLN A 85 -4.10 -3.30 -10.09
C GLN A 85 -4.67 -4.30 -9.09
N LYS A 86 -5.41 -5.29 -9.59
CA LYS A 86 -5.93 -6.39 -8.76
C LYS A 86 -4.85 -7.48 -8.62
N LEU A 87 -4.45 -7.74 -7.38
CA LEU A 87 -3.53 -8.81 -7.01
C LEU A 87 -4.34 -10.07 -6.74
N LEU A 88 -4.09 -11.14 -7.49
CA LEU A 88 -4.95 -12.32 -7.52
C LEU A 88 -4.49 -13.44 -6.57
N ASP A 89 -3.23 -13.41 -6.14
CA ASP A 89 -2.63 -14.46 -5.31
C ASP A 89 -1.60 -13.91 -4.32
N THR A 90 -1.09 -14.77 -3.44
CA THR A 90 -0.08 -14.39 -2.44
C THR A 90 1.24 -13.94 -3.08
N ALA A 91 1.67 -14.55 -4.18
CA ALA A 91 2.93 -14.22 -4.83
C ALA A 91 2.92 -12.81 -5.45
N SER A 92 1.79 -12.39 -6.02
CA SER A 92 1.56 -11.03 -6.53
C SER A 92 1.39 -10.01 -5.41
N ILE A 93 0.69 -10.35 -4.31
CA ILE A 93 0.64 -9.52 -3.09
C ILE A 93 2.05 -9.26 -2.55
N LEU A 94 2.86 -10.33 -2.43
CA LEU A 94 4.23 -10.24 -1.95
C LEU A 94 5.10 -9.37 -2.87
N ALA A 95 4.98 -9.55 -4.19
CA ALA A 95 5.75 -8.80 -5.17
C ALA A 95 5.40 -7.30 -5.13
N ALA A 96 4.11 -6.96 -5.14
CA ALA A 96 3.66 -5.57 -5.06
C ALA A 96 4.11 -4.89 -3.76
N THR A 97 4.02 -5.60 -2.64
CA THR A 97 4.43 -5.05 -1.33
C THR A 97 5.93 -4.76 -1.30
N ILE A 98 6.75 -5.71 -1.75
CA ILE A 98 8.21 -5.54 -1.80
C ILE A 98 8.60 -4.45 -2.80
N TYR A 99 7.94 -4.38 -3.96
CA TYR A 99 8.15 -3.31 -4.94
C TYR A 99 7.97 -1.93 -4.29
N VAL A 100 6.83 -1.70 -3.63
CA VAL A 100 6.57 -0.43 -2.93
C VAL A 100 7.60 -0.13 -1.85
N GLU A 101 7.98 -1.13 -1.03
CA GLU A 101 8.98 -0.93 0.03
C GLU A 101 10.39 -0.63 -0.53
N LEU A 102 10.74 -1.18 -1.69
CA LEU A 102 12.03 -0.98 -2.35
C LEU A 102 12.05 0.19 -3.34
N ASN A 103 10.91 0.81 -3.68
CA ASN A 103 10.85 1.90 -4.65
C ASN A 103 11.83 3.05 -4.35
N PRO A 104 11.97 3.54 -3.11
CA PRO A 104 12.97 4.58 -2.81
C PRO A 104 14.42 4.13 -3.04
N LEU A 105 14.72 2.85 -2.80
CA LEU A 105 16.04 2.28 -3.11
C LEU A 105 16.25 2.17 -4.63
N LEU A 106 15.22 1.72 -5.36
CA LEU A 106 15.25 1.55 -6.82
C LEU A 106 15.35 2.89 -7.55
N ALA A 107 14.72 3.95 -7.01
CA ALA A 107 14.81 5.31 -7.50
C ALA A 107 16.10 6.04 -7.08
N ASN A 108 17.03 5.38 -6.38
CA ASN A 108 18.25 5.96 -5.81
C ASN A 108 18.01 7.16 -4.89
N ILE A 109 16.85 7.20 -4.22
CA ILE A 109 16.56 8.19 -3.16
C ILE A 109 17.29 7.81 -1.87
N VAL A 110 17.47 6.51 -1.64
CA VAL A 110 18.17 5.95 -0.48
C VAL A 110 19.20 4.90 -0.90
N GLU A 111 20.25 4.75 -0.11
CA GLU A 111 21.29 3.72 -0.34
C GLU A 111 20.90 2.34 0.19
N LEU A 112 20.03 2.31 1.19
CA LEU A 112 19.59 1.10 1.89
C LEU A 112 18.07 1.14 2.11
N PRO A 113 17.35 0.00 2.01
CA PRO A 113 15.92 -0.07 2.29
C PRO A 113 15.51 0.54 3.64
N GLU A 114 16.35 0.37 4.66
CA GLU A 114 16.12 0.81 6.04
C GLU A 114 15.98 2.33 6.16
N TYR A 115 16.55 3.10 5.22
CA TYR A 115 16.47 4.56 5.19
C TYR A 115 15.20 5.09 4.51
N SER A 116 14.31 4.20 4.06
CA SER A 116 13.04 4.55 3.42
C SER A 116 12.00 5.05 4.42
N GLN A 117 12.11 6.31 4.85
CA GLN A 117 11.33 6.92 5.94
C GLN A 117 9.80 6.84 5.74
N TYR A 118 9.33 6.89 4.50
CA TYR A 118 7.91 7.00 4.16
C TYR A 118 7.27 5.68 3.71
N THR A 119 7.91 4.53 3.97
CA THR A 119 7.34 3.21 3.67
C THR A 119 6.96 2.42 4.94
N SER A 120 6.15 1.37 4.78
CA SER A 120 5.81 0.47 5.88
C SER A 120 7.00 -0.31 6.44
N LEU A 121 8.11 -0.39 5.69
CA LEU A 121 9.28 -1.16 6.07
C LEU A 121 9.87 -0.71 7.41
N VAL A 122 10.05 0.60 7.61
CA VAL A 122 10.58 1.16 8.87
C VAL A 122 9.70 0.77 10.06
N LYS A 123 8.37 0.80 9.89
CA LYS A 123 7.43 0.35 10.93
C LYS A 123 7.57 -1.15 11.21
N ARG A 124 7.73 -1.98 10.17
CA ARG A 124 7.95 -3.43 10.33
C ARG A 124 9.25 -3.74 11.07
N LEU A 125 10.33 -3.03 10.76
CA LEU A 125 11.64 -3.18 11.42
C LEU A 125 11.57 -2.78 12.89
N LYS A 126 10.93 -1.63 13.20
CA LYS A 126 10.66 -1.20 14.58
C LYS A 126 9.98 -2.28 15.41
N LEU A 127 8.95 -2.91 14.85
CA LEU A 127 8.23 -4.00 15.54
C LEU A 127 9.11 -5.24 15.77
N VAL A 128 10.11 -5.52 14.92
CA VAL A 128 11.02 -6.67 15.13
C VAL A 128 11.96 -6.36 16.28
N HIS A 129 12.46 -5.14 16.32
CA HIS A 129 13.35 -4.66 17.35
C HIS A 129 12.69 -4.67 18.74
N LEU A 130 11.47 -4.12 18.81
CA LEU A 130 10.62 -4.14 20.01
C LEU A 130 10.37 -5.57 20.51
N ALA A 131 10.03 -6.49 19.61
CA ALA A 131 9.81 -7.89 19.96
C ALA A 131 11.10 -8.62 20.40
N SER A 132 12.28 -8.09 20.04
CA SER A 132 13.58 -8.66 20.36
C SER A 132 14.26 -7.97 21.57
N GLY A 133 13.61 -7.00 22.21
CA GLY A 133 14.11 -6.32 23.42
C GLY A 133 15.30 -5.37 23.22
N HIS A 134 15.59 -4.95 21.99
CA HIS A 134 16.71 -4.03 21.71
C HIS A 134 16.19 -2.58 21.55
N SER A 135 16.97 -1.56 21.96
CA SER A 135 16.69 -0.11 21.75
C SER A 135 17.32 0.37 20.43
N MET A 136 16.67 1.29 19.71
CA MET A 136 17.05 1.70 18.34
C MET A 136 17.82 3.03 18.28
N GLU A 137 18.53 3.39 19.35
CA GLU A 137 19.28 4.67 19.44
C GLU A 137 20.40 4.82 18.39
N HIS A 138 20.79 3.75 17.69
CA HIS A 138 21.95 3.77 16.76
C HIS A 138 21.64 3.61 15.26
N LEU A 139 20.39 3.38 14.83
CA LEU A 139 20.07 3.17 13.40
C LEU A 139 19.46 4.38 12.70
N MET A 140 19.24 5.47 13.44
CA MET A 140 18.84 6.76 12.87
C MET A 140 19.98 7.73 13.17
N ASP A 141 20.79 8.03 12.16
CA ASP A 141 21.77 9.11 12.22
C ASP A 141 21.02 10.40 12.63
N SER A 142 21.34 10.93 13.82
CA SER A 142 20.66 12.09 14.42
C SER A 142 20.70 13.31 13.51
N ASP A 143 21.74 13.38 12.69
CA ASP A 143 22.10 14.58 11.94
C ASP A 143 21.15 14.83 10.76
N LYS A 144 20.49 13.79 10.23
CA LYS A 144 19.42 13.95 9.21
C LYS A 144 18.05 14.26 9.81
N LEU A 145 17.85 14.01 11.12
CA LEU A 145 16.63 14.43 11.81
C LEU A 145 16.67 15.92 12.16
N GLU A 146 17.83 16.48 12.48
CA GLU A 146 17.95 17.91 12.83
C GLU A 146 17.70 18.83 11.63
N GLU A 147 18.22 18.47 10.45
CA GLU A 147 17.98 19.24 9.21
C GLU A 147 16.51 19.18 8.76
N GLN A 148 15.79 18.10 9.08
CA GLN A 148 14.33 17.98 8.85
C GLN A 148 13.47 18.50 10.01
N ALA A 149 14.03 18.66 11.23
CA ALA A 149 13.35 19.29 12.35
C ALA A 149 13.32 20.82 12.18
N MET A 150 14.38 21.42 11.62
CA MET A 150 14.38 22.84 11.24
C MET A 150 13.34 23.16 10.15
N LEU A 151 13.00 22.21 9.28
CA LEU A 151 11.89 22.36 8.30
C LEU A 151 10.50 22.10 8.89
N LYS A 152 10.40 21.58 10.13
CA LYS A 152 9.12 21.36 10.82
C LYS A 152 8.64 22.59 11.61
N GLU A 153 9.56 23.43 12.10
CA GLU A 153 9.18 24.63 12.88
C GLU A 153 8.30 25.60 12.07
N ASP A 154 8.49 25.70 10.74
CA ASP A 154 7.64 26.52 9.88
C ASP A 154 6.27 25.88 9.53
N VAL A 155 6.08 24.59 9.81
CA VAL A 155 4.85 23.82 9.48
C VAL A 155 3.96 23.58 10.71
N GLU A 156 4.45 23.83 11.93
CA GLU A 156 3.69 23.58 13.17
C GLU A 156 2.46 24.48 13.36
N ASN A 157 2.34 25.59 12.63
CA ASN A 157 1.10 26.39 12.60
C ASN A 157 -0.02 25.79 11.74
N GLN A 158 0.20 24.64 11.09
CA GLN A 158 -0.85 23.87 10.45
C GLN A 158 -0.85 22.46 11.04
N SER A 159 -1.89 22.14 11.83
CA SER A 159 -2.10 20.80 12.38
C SER A 159 -1.89 19.76 11.29
N SER A 160 -0.75 19.06 11.39
CA SER A 160 -0.42 17.95 10.51
C SER A 160 -1.57 16.94 10.54
N PRO A 161 -1.93 16.29 9.42
CA PRO A 161 -2.98 15.29 9.44
C PRO A 161 -2.66 14.26 10.54
N LYS A 162 -3.55 14.17 11.54
CA LYS A 162 -3.43 13.20 12.64
C LYS A 162 -3.12 11.84 12.03
N LEU A 163 -2.06 11.18 12.53
CA LEU A 163 -1.71 9.84 12.12
C LEU A 163 -2.95 8.96 12.29
N VAL A 164 -3.34 8.24 11.24
CA VAL A 164 -4.43 7.27 11.30
C VAL A 164 -4.00 6.15 12.25
N THR A 165 -4.38 6.26 13.53
CA THR A 165 -4.00 5.32 14.60
C THR A 165 -4.81 4.03 14.55
N ASN A 166 -5.94 4.04 13.84
CA ASN A 166 -6.81 2.89 13.61
C ASN A 166 -6.43 2.04 12.39
N VAL A 167 -5.21 2.21 11.84
CA VAL A 167 -4.65 1.19 10.95
C VAL A 167 -4.26 0.01 11.83
N LEU A 168 -5.14 -0.98 11.94
CA LEU A 168 -4.76 -2.31 12.36
C LEU A 168 -3.58 -2.72 11.46
N VAL A 169 -2.39 -2.86 12.06
CA VAL A 169 -1.25 -3.44 11.36
C VAL A 169 -1.65 -4.87 11.06
N CYS A 170 -2.18 -5.09 9.86
CA CYS A 170 -2.57 -6.40 9.40
C CYS A 170 -1.27 -7.18 9.14
N GLU A 171 -0.76 -7.86 10.16
CA GLU A 171 0.34 -8.82 9.99
C GLU A 171 -0.11 -10.11 9.29
N GLN A 172 -1.42 -10.24 9.01
CA GLN A 172 -2.04 -11.42 8.39
C GLN A 172 -2.28 -11.29 6.89
N PHE A 173 -1.79 -10.23 6.23
CA PHE A 173 -1.97 -10.06 4.78
C PHE A 173 -1.19 -11.08 3.93
N LEU A 174 -0.24 -11.79 4.54
CA LEU A 174 0.48 -12.91 3.94
C LEU A 174 0.28 -14.17 4.80
N PRO A 175 0.29 -15.37 4.20
CA PRO A 175 0.16 -16.65 4.92
C PRO A 175 1.45 -17.03 5.69
N PHE A 176 2.33 -16.07 5.94
CA PHE A 176 3.56 -16.26 6.69
C PHE A 176 3.92 -14.97 7.45
N GLY A 177 4.57 -15.15 8.61
CA GLY A 177 4.90 -14.04 9.50
C GLY A 177 6.00 -13.10 8.98
N ARG A 178 6.10 -11.95 9.64
CA ARG A 178 7.02 -10.84 9.35
C ARG A 178 8.49 -11.25 9.18
N HIS A 179 8.99 -12.21 9.97
CA HIS A 179 10.39 -12.66 9.81
C HIS A 179 10.66 -13.26 8.43
N LYS A 180 9.75 -14.12 7.94
CA LYS A 180 9.83 -14.72 6.61
C LYS A 180 9.70 -13.66 5.50
N TYR A 181 8.82 -12.69 5.70
CA TYR A 181 8.67 -11.54 4.82
C TYR A 181 10.01 -10.77 4.65
N LEU A 182 10.66 -10.40 5.76
CA LEU A 182 11.92 -9.66 5.73
C LEU A 182 13.05 -10.46 5.06
N LYS A 183 13.05 -11.79 5.18
CA LYS A 183 14.00 -12.65 4.45
C LYS A 183 13.79 -12.58 2.94
N VAL A 184 12.55 -12.51 2.46
CA VAL A 184 12.27 -12.33 1.03
C VAL A 184 12.65 -10.92 0.58
N LEU A 185 12.37 -9.88 1.37
CA LEU A 185 12.78 -8.50 1.05
C LEU A 185 14.31 -8.35 0.97
N ASP A 186 15.06 -8.91 1.92
CA ASP A 186 16.53 -8.98 1.88
C ASP A 186 17.01 -9.73 0.62
N TYR A 187 16.38 -10.87 0.30
CA TYR A 187 16.69 -11.61 -0.93
C TYR A 187 16.49 -10.77 -2.20
N VAL A 188 15.41 -9.97 -2.30
CA VAL A 188 15.15 -9.11 -3.46
C VAL A 188 16.11 -7.93 -3.53
N SER A 189 16.31 -7.21 -2.41
CA SER A 189 17.09 -5.96 -2.33
C SER A 189 18.59 -6.11 -2.66
N ARG A 190 19.16 -7.31 -2.55
CA ARG A 190 20.60 -7.56 -2.77
C ARG A 190 21.06 -7.33 -4.22
N ARG A 191 21.63 -6.16 -4.55
CA ARG A 191 22.14 -5.86 -5.91
C ARG A 191 23.08 -6.92 -6.53
N LYS A 192 23.84 -7.68 -5.72
CA LYS A 192 24.65 -8.83 -6.14
C LYS A 192 24.31 -10.09 -5.34
N ARG A 193 24.26 -11.25 -6.00
CA ARG A 193 23.97 -12.55 -5.37
C ARG A 193 25.20 -13.01 -4.57
N LEU A 194 25.20 -12.76 -3.26
CA LEU A 194 26.22 -13.28 -2.33
C LEU A 194 25.90 -14.74 -1.99
N GLY A 195 26.22 -15.68 -2.90
CA GLY A 195 26.19 -17.13 -2.65
C GLY A 195 24.92 -17.70 -2.00
N LYS A 196 25.02 -18.93 -1.48
CA LYS A 196 23.96 -19.58 -0.69
C LYS A 196 24.03 -19.12 0.77
N SER A 197 23.41 -17.98 1.07
CA SER A 197 23.12 -17.56 2.44
C SER A 197 21.90 -18.32 3.01
N SER A 198 21.82 -18.48 4.34
CA SER A 198 20.64 -19.02 5.02
C SER A 198 19.37 -18.21 4.75
N THR A 199 19.52 -16.88 4.56
CA THR A 199 18.42 -16.00 4.14
C THR A 199 17.93 -16.37 2.74
N THR A 200 18.85 -16.49 1.78
CA THR A 200 18.54 -16.89 0.39
C THR A 200 17.80 -18.22 0.35
N ALA A 201 18.29 -19.23 1.07
CA ALA A 201 17.67 -20.55 1.09
C ALA A 201 16.25 -20.54 1.69
N THR A 202 16.00 -19.70 2.69
CA THR A 202 14.66 -19.55 3.28
C THR A 202 13.71 -18.84 2.32
N ALA A 203 14.15 -17.75 1.68
CA ALA A 203 13.37 -17.03 0.69
C ALA A 203 13.02 -17.93 -0.52
N GLU A 204 14.00 -18.63 -1.09
CA GLU A 204 13.81 -19.52 -2.23
C GLU A 204 12.80 -20.65 -1.90
N LYS A 205 12.93 -21.29 -0.73
CA LYS A 205 11.96 -22.31 -0.28
C LYS A 205 10.54 -21.77 -0.13
N LEU A 206 10.39 -20.53 0.34
CA LEU A 206 9.07 -19.91 0.47
C LEU A 206 8.48 -19.57 -0.89
N LEU A 207 9.28 -19.04 -1.82
CA LEU A 207 8.85 -18.70 -3.17
C LEU A 207 8.42 -19.96 -3.96
N VAL A 208 9.17 -21.05 -3.87
CA VAL A 208 8.78 -22.34 -4.46
C VAL A 208 7.44 -22.83 -3.90
N ARG A 209 7.21 -22.68 -2.58
CA ARG A 209 5.91 -23.02 -1.96
C ARG A 209 4.76 -22.14 -2.43
N LEU A 210 5.03 -20.93 -2.88
CA LEU A 210 4.04 -20.05 -3.50
C LEU A 210 3.83 -20.34 -5.00
N GLY A 211 4.48 -21.37 -5.53
CA GLY A 211 4.35 -21.79 -6.93
C GLY A 211 5.15 -20.95 -7.92
N VAL A 212 6.14 -20.19 -7.46
CA VAL A 212 6.96 -19.32 -8.32
C VAL A 212 8.43 -19.70 -8.32
N GLU A 213 9.07 -19.55 -9.47
CA GLU A 213 10.50 -19.72 -9.62
C GLU A 213 11.23 -18.51 -9.00
N PRO A 214 12.11 -18.70 -8.01
CA PRO A 214 12.65 -17.59 -7.21
C PRO A 214 13.35 -16.49 -8.00
N ASP A 215 14.21 -16.84 -8.97
CA ASP A 215 15.02 -15.87 -9.69
C ASP A 215 14.20 -15.06 -10.71
N ARG A 216 13.29 -15.74 -11.41
CA ARG A 216 12.34 -15.13 -12.35
C ARG A 216 11.34 -14.25 -11.61
N TRP A 217 10.84 -14.72 -10.48
CA TRP A 217 9.95 -13.93 -9.62
C TRP A 217 10.66 -12.68 -9.10
N ARG A 218 11.90 -12.83 -8.61
CA ARG A 218 12.70 -11.71 -8.09
C ARG A 218 12.91 -10.61 -9.11
N LYS A 219 13.23 -10.98 -10.36
CA LYS A 219 13.36 -10.02 -11.46
C LYS A 219 12.05 -9.25 -11.66
N THR A 220 10.94 -9.98 -11.68
CA THR A 220 9.60 -9.44 -11.88
C THR A 220 9.16 -8.52 -10.73
N ALA A 221 9.51 -8.86 -9.48
CA ALA A 221 9.19 -8.04 -8.31
C ALA A 221 9.90 -6.67 -8.33
N SER A 222 11.04 -6.54 -9.02
CA SER A 222 11.77 -5.27 -9.17
C SER A 222 11.19 -4.39 -10.28
N THR A 223 10.45 -4.97 -11.22
CA THR A 223 9.84 -4.31 -12.39
C THR A 223 8.34 -4.56 -12.42
N PHE A 224 7.68 -4.55 -11.25
CA PHE A 224 6.36 -5.11 -11.06
C PHE A 224 5.28 -4.41 -11.90
N GLU A 225 5.28 -3.08 -11.90
CA GLU A 225 4.32 -2.26 -12.69
C GLU A 225 4.50 -2.38 -14.20
N GLU A 226 5.71 -2.71 -14.68
CA GLU A 226 5.94 -2.99 -16.10
C GLU A 226 5.49 -4.40 -16.48
N SER A 227 5.56 -5.32 -15.53
CA SER A 227 5.33 -6.75 -15.74
C SER A 227 3.84 -7.11 -15.74
N TYR A 228 3.04 -6.35 -15.00
CA TYR A 228 1.60 -6.50 -14.86
C TYR A 228 0.91 -5.14 -14.98
N ARG A 229 -0.31 -5.10 -15.54
CA ARG A 229 -1.05 -3.83 -15.75
C ARG A 229 -2.28 -3.70 -14.84
N LEU A 230 -3.36 -4.41 -15.17
CA LEU A 230 -4.61 -4.36 -14.39
C LEU A 230 -4.76 -5.54 -13.43
N PHE A 231 -4.09 -6.66 -13.72
CA PHE A 231 -4.18 -7.89 -12.96
C PHE A 231 -2.78 -8.50 -12.84
N ALA A 232 -2.45 -8.99 -11.65
CA ALA A 232 -1.22 -9.72 -11.37
C ALA A 232 -1.54 -11.02 -10.65
N GLY A 233 -0.94 -12.13 -11.08
CA GLY A 233 -1.14 -13.45 -10.49
C GLY A 233 -0.74 -14.58 -11.42
N SER A 234 -1.06 -15.81 -11.00
CA SER A 234 -0.75 -17.04 -11.73
C SER A 234 -1.44 -17.11 -13.11
N PRO A 235 -0.92 -17.91 -14.06
CA PRO A 235 -1.53 -18.11 -15.37
C PRO A 235 -2.99 -18.57 -15.29
N GLU A 236 -3.33 -19.42 -14.31
CA GLU A 236 -4.67 -19.96 -14.10
C GLU A 236 -5.64 -18.85 -13.70
N LEU A 237 -5.27 -18.06 -12.69
CA LEU A 237 -6.10 -16.96 -12.19
C LEU A 237 -6.26 -15.85 -13.22
N LEU A 238 -5.22 -15.55 -14.00
CA LEU A 238 -5.31 -14.62 -15.11
C LEU A 238 -6.23 -15.14 -16.22
N SER A 239 -6.19 -16.44 -16.51
CA SER A 239 -7.07 -17.06 -17.52
C SER A 239 -8.52 -17.04 -17.06
N GLN A 240 -8.80 -17.40 -15.81
CA GLN A 240 -10.12 -17.31 -15.20
C GLN A 240 -10.66 -15.87 -15.25
N THR A 241 -9.83 -14.90 -14.82
CA THR A 241 -10.21 -13.48 -14.84
C THR A 241 -10.45 -12.97 -16.27
N ALA A 242 -9.71 -13.48 -17.26
CA ALA A 242 -9.93 -13.15 -18.66
C ALA A 242 -11.35 -13.56 -19.12
N VAL A 243 -11.77 -14.79 -18.76
CA VAL A 243 -13.12 -15.32 -19.05
C VAL A 243 -14.19 -14.46 -18.38
N GLU A 244 -14.04 -14.18 -17.08
CA GLU A 244 -14.98 -13.32 -16.32
C GLU A 244 -15.11 -11.92 -16.93
N LYS A 245 -14.00 -11.36 -17.45
CA LYS A 245 -13.98 -10.05 -18.11
C LYS A 245 -14.31 -10.11 -19.60
N LYS A 246 -14.71 -11.27 -20.13
CA LYS A 246 -15.03 -11.50 -21.55
C LYS A 246 -13.88 -11.06 -22.48
N LYS A 247 -12.64 -11.35 -22.09
CA LYS A 247 -11.42 -11.04 -22.85
C LYS A 247 -10.69 -12.32 -23.26
N ARG A 248 -10.02 -12.27 -24.41
CA ARG A 248 -9.20 -13.39 -24.93
C ARG A 248 -8.01 -13.72 -24.04
N CYS A 249 -7.36 -12.68 -23.51
CA CYS A 249 -6.18 -12.79 -22.65
C CYS A 249 -6.01 -11.48 -21.88
N LEU A 250 -5.36 -11.53 -20.71
CA LEU A 250 -4.98 -10.37 -19.92
C LEU A 250 -3.50 -10.04 -20.11
N HIS A 251 -3.17 -8.76 -20.01
CA HIS A 251 -1.78 -8.32 -19.93
C HIS A 251 -1.09 -8.94 -18.71
N GLY A 252 0.19 -9.29 -18.83
CA GLY A 252 0.95 -10.01 -17.80
C GLY A 252 0.92 -11.54 -17.91
N MET A 253 0.13 -12.12 -18.83
CA MET A 253 0.11 -13.59 -19.04
C MET A 253 1.47 -14.18 -19.41
N ARG A 254 2.27 -13.48 -20.24
CA ARG A 254 3.62 -13.92 -20.60
C ARG A 254 4.54 -13.90 -19.38
N THR A 255 4.47 -12.85 -18.57
CA THR A 255 5.19 -12.73 -17.31
C THR A 255 4.79 -13.86 -16.36
N ALA A 256 3.50 -14.11 -16.19
CA ALA A 256 2.99 -15.17 -15.32
C ALA A 256 3.52 -16.55 -15.75
N ARG A 257 3.48 -16.88 -17.05
CA ARG A 257 4.04 -18.16 -17.55
C ARG A 257 5.55 -18.28 -17.40
N TYR A 258 6.26 -17.16 -17.38
CA TYR A 258 7.69 -17.14 -17.12
C TYR A 258 7.99 -17.42 -15.64
N VAL A 259 7.24 -16.78 -14.74
CA VAL A 259 7.50 -16.77 -13.30
C VAL A 259 6.94 -17.98 -12.57
N TYR A 260 5.73 -18.42 -12.89
CA TYR A 260 5.03 -19.46 -12.16
C TYR A 260 5.41 -20.84 -12.70
N HIS A 261 5.53 -21.80 -11.78
CA HIS A 261 5.68 -23.20 -12.17
C HIS A 261 4.39 -23.67 -12.86
N PRO A 262 4.49 -24.45 -13.95
CA PRO A 262 3.31 -25.12 -14.48
C PRO A 262 2.77 -26.07 -13.40
N ASN A 263 1.47 -25.99 -13.16
CA ASN A 263 0.77 -26.96 -12.34
C ASN A 263 0.78 -28.34 -13.00
#